data_AF-A0A2A9FKY7-F1
#
_entry.id   AF-A0A2A9FKY7-F1
#
_cell.length_a   1.000
_cell.length_b   1.000
_cell.length_c   1.000
_cell.angle_alpha   90.00
_cell.angle_beta   90.00
_cell.angle_gamma   90.00
#
_symmetry.space_group_name_H-M   'P 1'
#
loop_
_entity.id
_entity.type
_entity.pdbx_description
1 polymer ?
#
loop_
_entity_poly.entity_id
_entity_poly.type
_entity_poly.pdbx_seq_one_letter_code
_entity_poly.pdbx_strand_id
1 'polypeptide(L)'
;MNDALQSNIDSTIETNIDSINERTHESAHDSINAFLPCRTPQAWIDNALANQDLLLIDHAHCEKKAASTALSLMYRYVDNPDLLHKMSRLAREELRHFEQVLALMTARGISYGHLAPARYAAGLRAAVRSTEPGRLVDLLVIGAIIEARSCERFAALAPYLDTELSNFYNGLLKSEARHYRDYLALAEQANGGPVEDRVAVFLAIEQELIEQPDSEFRFHSGPLTQPVADKHAVPI
;
A
#
# COMPACT_ATOMS: atom_id res chain seq x y z
N MET A 1 -12.10 4.40 -47.98
CA MET A 1 -10.64 4.66 -47.86
C MET A 1 -10.27 5.35 -46.54
N ASN A 2 -11.21 6.00 -45.83
CA ASN A 2 -10.95 6.64 -44.54
C ASN A 2 -10.99 5.70 -43.33
N ASP A 3 -11.85 4.68 -43.32
CA ASP A 3 -12.02 3.82 -42.12
C ASP A 3 -10.79 2.98 -41.78
N ALA A 4 -10.07 2.46 -42.79
CA ALA A 4 -8.86 1.66 -42.58
C ALA A 4 -7.65 2.49 -42.12
N LEU A 5 -7.63 3.79 -42.45
CA LEU A 5 -6.61 4.72 -41.96
C LEU A 5 -6.90 5.11 -40.52
N GLN A 6 -8.16 5.35 -40.18
CA GLN A 6 -8.58 5.66 -38.81
C GLN A 6 -8.36 4.47 -37.86
N SER A 7 -8.74 3.26 -38.27
CA SER A 7 -8.53 2.05 -37.46
C SER A 7 -7.05 1.76 -37.18
N ASN A 8 -6.17 2.04 -38.15
CA ASN A 8 -4.73 1.87 -37.97
C ASN A 8 -4.13 2.94 -37.04
N ILE A 9 -4.66 4.17 -37.06
CA ILE A 9 -4.25 5.24 -36.15
C ILE A 9 -4.70 4.91 -34.73
N ASP A 10 -5.96 4.48 -34.54
CA ASP A 10 -6.51 4.13 -33.22
C ASP A 10 -5.76 2.94 -32.61
N SER A 11 -5.49 1.88 -33.40
CA SER A 11 -4.66 0.74 -32.97
C SER A 11 -3.23 1.14 -32.58
N THR A 12 -2.61 2.05 -33.33
CA THR A 12 -1.25 2.53 -33.03
C THR A 12 -1.22 3.40 -31.77
N ILE A 13 -2.29 4.16 -31.51
CA ILE A 13 -2.44 4.97 -30.29
C ILE A 13 -2.65 4.07 -29.08
N GLU A 14 -3.53 3.07 -29.14
CA GLU A 14 -3.74 2.09 -28.06
C GLU A 14 -2.44 1.35 -27.70
N THR A 15 -1.74 0.82 -28.70
CA THR A 15 -0.46 0.10 -28.49
C THR A 15 0.62 1.00 -27.85
N ASN A 16 0.66 2.29 -28.22
CA ASN A 16 1.60 3.25 -27.62
C ASN A 16 1.22 3.63 -26.19
N ILE A 17 -0.07 3.77 -25.89
CA ILE A 17 -0.57 4.05 -24.53
C ILE A 17 -0.26 2.87 -23.61
N ASP A 18 -0.48 1.64 -24.08
CA ASP A 18 -0.18 0.43 -23.33
C ASP A 18 1.32 0.31 -23.05
N SER A 19 2.17 0.55 -24.06
CA SER A 19 3.62 0.52 -23.90
C SER A 19 4.19 1.65 -23.01
N ILE A 20 3.53 2.81 -22.96
CA ILE A 20 3.88 3.91 -22.03
C ILE A 20 3.41 3.54 -20.61
N ASN A 21 2.21 3.00 -20.47
CA ASN A 21 1.69 2.54 -19.19
C ASN A 21 2.58 1.43 -18.61
N GLU A 22 2.97 0.43 -19.40
CA GLU A 22 3.90 -0.62 -19.00
C GLU A 22 5.24 -0.05 -18.51
N ARG A 23 5.89 0.84 -19.29
CA ARG A 23 7.16 1.46 -18.90
C ARG A 23 7.05 2.33 -17.65
N THR A 24 5.95 3.05 -17.48
CA THR A 24 5.72 3.85 -16.27
C THR A 24 5.44 2.96 -15.05
N HIS A 25 4.73 1.84 -15.23
CA HIS A 25 4.51 0.83 -14.18
C HIS A 25 5.82 0.15 -13.75
N GLU A 26 6.64 -0.27 -14.71
CA GLU A 26 7.96 -0.88 -14.47
C GLU A 26 8.89 0.09 -13.73
N SER A 27 8.95 1.37 -14.14
CA SER A 27 9.74 2.39 -13.43
C SER A 27 9.25 2.69 -12.00
N ALA A 28 7.94 2.59 -11.76
CA ALA A 28 7.37 2.85 -10.44
C ALA A 28 7.68 1.69 -9.49
N HIS A 29 7.53 0.47 -9.99
CA HIS A 29 7.85 -0.75 -9.28
C HIS A 29 9.35 -0.80 -8.91
N ASP A 30 10.24 -0.49 -9.86
CA ASP A 30 11.69 -0.44 -9.60
C ASP A 30 12.06 0.62 -8.56
N SER A 31 11.39 1.78 -8.57
CA SER A 31 11.63 2.84 -7.59
C SER A 31 11.25 2.42 -6.16
N ILE A 32 10.12 1.71 -6.00
CA ILE A 32 9.65 1.21 -4.71
C ILE A 32 10.57 0.10 -4.22
N ASN A 33 10.98 -0.76 -5.14
CA ASN A 33 11.88 -1.86 -4.88
C ASN A 33 13.29 -1.43 -4.47
N ALA A 34 13.74 -0.25 -4.89
CA ALA A 34 14.97 0.37 -4.44
C ALA A 34 14.80 1.16 -3.13
N PHE A 35 13.59 1.64 -2.84
CA PHE A 35 13.27 2.37 -1.61
C PHE A 35 13.12 1.46 -0.40
N LEU A 36 12.47 0.30 -0.55
CA LEU A 36 12.26 -0.65 0.55
C LEU A 36 13.50 -1.52 0.80
N PRO A 37 13.82 -1.83 2.07
CA PRO A 37 15.06 -2.55 2.43
C PRO A 37 14.97 -4.05 2.17
N CYS A 38 13.76 -4.60 2.07
CA CYS A 38 13.51 -6.02 1.85
C CYS A 38 12.28 -6.23 0.96
N ARG A 39 12.24 -7.38 0.27
CA ARG A 39 11.06 -7.86 -0.44
C ARG A 39 10.07 -8.50 0.54
N THR A 40 8.81 -8.56 0.16
CA THR A 40 7.82 -9.35 0.89
C THR A 40 8.27 -10.82 0.95
N PRO A 41 8.39 -11.42 2.15
CA PRO A 41 8.79 -12.82 2.29
C PRO A 41 7.78 -13.76 1.63
N GLN A 42 8.26 -14.81 0.94
CA GLN A 42 7.38 -15.81 0.32
C GLN A 42 6.43 -16.45 1.33
N ALA A 43 6.89 -16.70 2.57
CA ALA A 43 6.04 -17.23 3.63
C ALA A 43 4.83 -16.33 3.93
N TRP A 44 4.96 -15.00 3.81
CA TRP A 44 3.83 -14.09 3.94
C TRP A 44 2.85 -14.23 2.78
N ILE A 45 3.33 -14.41 1.54
CA ILE A 45 2.49 -14.69 0.37
C ILE A 45 1.68 -15.97 0.59
N ASP A 46 2.33 -17.04 1.05
CA ASP A 46 1.68 -18.31 1.34
C ASP A 46 0.61 -18.14 2.45
N ASN A 47 0.91 -17.33 3.49
CA ASN A 47 -0.06 -16.98 4.52
C ASN A 47 -1.25 -16.17 3.95
N ALA A 48 -1.01 -15.24 3.02
CA ALA A 48 -2.06 -14.45 2.39
C ALA A 48 -2.99 -15.31 1.53
N LEU A 49 -2.43 -16.24 0.75
CA LEU A 49 -3.20 -17.18 -0.07
C LEU A 49 -4.08 -18.10 0.77
N ALA A 50 -3.58 -18.51 1.96
CA ALA A 50 -4.34 -19.34 2.89
C ALA A 50 -5.40 -18.57 3.70
N ASN A 51 -5.37 -17.23 3.70
CA ASN A 51 -6.20 -16.37 4.54
C ASN A 51 -6.83 -15.18 3.77
N GLN A 52 -7.27 -15.38 2.52
CA GLN A 52 -7.77 -14.28 1.67
C GLN A 52 -8.96 -13.50 2.26
N ASP A 53 -9.86 -14.14 3.00
CA ASP A 53 -10.96 -13.44 3.67
C ASP A 53 -10.42 -12.43 4.69
N LEU A 54 -9.47 -12.85 5.51
CA LEU A 54 -8.83 -12.00 6.51
C LEU A 54 -7.98 -10.91 5.87
N LEU A 55 -7.30 -11.22 4.75
CA LEU A 55 -6.58 -10.25 3.93
C LEU A 55 -7.50 -9.12 3.49
N LEU A 56 -8.66 -9.43 2.91
CA LEU A 56 -9.62 -8.44 2.41
C LEU A 56 -10.25 -7.61 3.52
N ILE A 57 -10.59 -8.24 4.66
CA ILE A 57 -11.09 -7.50 5.82
C ILE A 57 -10.04 -6.51 6.32
N ASP A 58 -8.78 -6.93 6.49
CA ASP A 58 -7.73 -6.03 6.96
C ASP A 58 -7.35 -4.97 5.94
N HIS A 59 -7.34 -5.31 4.64
CA HIS A 59 -7.16 -4.37 3.54
C HIS A 59 -8.20 -3.24 3.62
N ALA A 60 -9.50 -3.58 3.75
CA ALA A 60 -10.55 -2.58 3.94
C ALA A 60 -10.31 -1.69 5.19
N HIS A 61 -9.78 -2.27 6.28
CA HIS A 61 -9.39 -1.46 7.43
C HIS A 61 -8.21 -0.54 7.12
N CYS A 62 -7.21 -0.98 6.37
CA CYS A 62 -6.06 -0.18 5.96
C CYS A 62 -6.49 1.04 5.16
N GLU A 63 -7.36 0.88 4.15
CA GLU A 63 -7.89 1.99 3.36
C GLU A 63 -8.60 3.05 4.23
N LYS A 64 -9.48 2.58 5.13
CA LYS A 64 -10.18 3.46 6.06
C LYS A 64 -9.21 4.16 7.04
N LYS A 65 -8.17 3.46 7.51
CA LYS A 65 -7.13 4.03 8.40
C LYS A 65 -6.27 5.06 7.66
N ALA A 66 -5.96 4.85 6.39
CA ALA A 66 -5.22 5.79 5.56
C ALA A 66 -6.02 7.09 5.36
N ALA A 67 -7.31 7.00 5.00
CA ALA A 67 -8.22 8.15 4.96
C ALA A 67 -8.31 8.89 6.31
N SER A 68 -8.46 8.15 7.41
CA SER A 68 -8.52 8.73 8.76
C SER A 68 -7.22 9.43 9.16
N THR A 69 -6.07 8.89 8.76
CA THR A 69 -4.76 9.49 9.00
C THR A 69 -4.62 10.80 8.22
N ALA A 70 -5.00 10.83 6.94
CA ALA A 70 -4.99 12.04 6.13
C ALA A 70 -5.89 13.14 6.71
N LEU A 71 -7.11 12.80 7.14
CA LEU A 71 -8.00 13.73 7.83
C LEU A 71 -7.38 14.27 9.13
N SER A 72 -6.72 13.40 9.91
CA SER A 72 -6.06 13.79 11.16
C SER A 72 -4.90 14.77 10.91
N LEU A 73 -4.13 14.57 9.84
CA LEU A 73 -3.08 15.51 9.42
C LEU A 73 -3.69 16.86 9.01
N MET A 74 -4.80 16.86 8.26
CA MET A 74 -5.47 18.09 7.86
C MET A 74 -5.98 18.91 9.06
N TYR A 75 -6.54 18.26 10.08
CA TYR A 75 -6.98 18.96 11.29
C TYR A 75 -5.84 19.55 12.10
N ARG A 76 -4.66 18.92 12.06
CA ARG A 76 -3.51 19.31 12.87
C ARG A 76 -2.65 20.37 12.20
N TYR A 77 -2.48 20.31 10.88
CA TYR A 77 -1.53 21.14 10.12
C TYR A 77 -2.26 22.08 9.16
N VAL A 78 -3.10 22.96 9.73
CA VAL A 78 -4.01 23.85 8.98
C VAL A 78 -3.31 24.95 8.18
N ASP A 79 -2.09 25.33 8.58
CA ASP A 79 -1.33 26.41 7.95
C ASP A 79 -0.45 25.92 6.77
N ASN A 80 -0.63 24.67 6.33
CA ASN A 80 0.08 24.09 5.19
C ASN A 80 -0.89 23.76 4.04
N PRO A 81 -1.15 24.70 3.12
CA PRO A 81 -2.10 24.52 2.02
C PRO A 81 -1.80 23.30 1.13
N ASP A 82 -0.52 23.03 0.85
CA ASP A 82 -0.13 21.89 0.01
C ASP A 82 -0.47 20.55 0.68
N LEU A 83 -0.20 20.43 1.98
CA LEU A 83 -0.61 19.28 2.78
C LEU A 83 -2.13 19.14 2.78
N LEU A 84 -2.88 20.22 3.00
CA LEU A 84 -4.35 20.17 3.00
C LEU A 84 -4.90 19.66 1.66
N HIS A 85 -4.36 20.15 0.54
CA HIS A 85 -4.79 19.71 -0.78
C HIS A 85 -4.43 18.25 -1.05
N LYS A 86 -3.19 17.82 -0.77
CA LYS A 86 -2.75 16.45 -1.00
C LYS A 86 -3.49 15.46 -0.10
N MET A 87 -3.62 15.75 1.20
CA MET A 87 -4.33 14.87 2.15
C MET A 87 -5.82 14.78 1.87
N SER A 88 -6.48 15.86 1.43
CA SER A 88 -7.89 15.82 1.02
C SER A 88 -8.12 14.95 -0.21
N ARG A 89 -7.18 14.97 -1.17
CA ARG A 89 -7.23 14.10 -2.35
C ARG A 89 -7.00 12.64 -1.97
N LEU A 90 -5.97 12.37 -1.18
CA LEU A 90 -5.65 11.04 -0.67
C LEU A 90 -6.84 10.45 0.08
N ALA A 91 -7.40 11.16 1.06
CA ALA A 91 -8.53 10.67 1.86
C ALA A 91 -9.73 10.24 1.01
N ARG A 92 -10.08 11.00 -0.04
CA ARG A 92 -11.18 10.62 -0.94
C ARG A 92 -10.84 9.40 -1.80
N GLU A 93 -9.58 9.27 -2.19
CA GLU A 93 -9.11 8.13 -2.97
C GLU A 93 -9.12 6.85 -2.14
N GLU A 94 -8.63 6.86 -0.90
CA GLU A 94 -8.67 5.67 -0.05
C GLU A 94 -10.09 5.28 0.37
N LEU A 95 -11.00 6.25 0.53
CA LEU A 95 -12.41 5.91 0.75
C LEU A 95 -13.02 5.23 -0.48
N ARG A 96 -12.60 5.59 -1.69
CA ARG A 96 -13.00 4.87 -2.92
C ARG A 96 -12.38 3.46 -2.96
N HIS A 97 -11.11 3.29 -2.59
CA HIS A 97 -10.50 1.97 -2.48
C HIS A 97 -11.23 1.11 -1.45
N PHE A 98 -11.53 1.66 -0.28
CA PHE A 98 -12.34 1.02 0.76
C PHE A 98 -13.69 0.52 0.22
N GLU A 99 -14.43 1.36 -0.50
CA GLU A 99 -15.70 1.00 -1.14
C GLU A 99 -15.53 -0.15 -2.16
N GLN A 100 -14.45 -0.14 -2.94
CA GLN A 100 -14.14 -1.21 -3.89
C GLN A 100 -13.82 -2.53 -3.18
N VAL A 101 -13.05 -2.50 -2.10
CA VAL A 101 -12.78 -3.70 -1.28
C VAL A 101 -14.07 -4.24 -0.66
N LEU A 102 -14.96 -3.38 -0.14
CA LEU A 102 -16.25 -3.81 0.37
C LEU A 102 -17.15 -4.47 -0.69
N ALA A 103 -17.13 -3.95 -1.93
CA ALA A 103 -17.85 -4.55 -3.04
C ALA A 103 -17.32 -5.96 -3.36
N LEU A 104 -15.99 -6.13 -3.42
CA LEU A 104 -15.34 -7.43 -3.61
C LEU A 104 -15.68 -8.41 -2.47
N MET A 105 -15.60 -7.95 -1.22
CA MET A 105 -15.96 -8.75 -0.06
C MET A 105 -17.42 -9.22 -0.14
N THR A 106 -18.34 -8.32 -0.51
CA THR A 106 -19.76 -8.64 -0.66
C THR A 106 -19.99 -9.69 -1.76
N ALA A 107 -19.35 -9.53 -2.92
CA ALA A 107 -19.43 -10.49 -4.02
C ALA A 107 -18.89 -11.88 -3.63
N ARG A 108 -17.94 -11.93 -2.70
CA ARG A 108 -17.31 -13.16 -2.17
C ARG A 108 -17.98 -13.72 -0.92
N GLY A 109 -19.07 -13.10 -0.43
CA GLY A 109 -19.76 -13.52 0.79
C GLY A 109 -18.95 -13.27 2.08
N ILE A 110 -17.96 -12.39 2.04
CA ILE A 110 -17.10 -12.06 3.18
C ILE A 110 -17.74 -10.90 3.95
N SER A 111 -17.96 -11.11 5.25
CA SER A 111 -18.50 -10.07 6.11
C SER A 111 -17.41 -9.14 6.64
N TYR A 112 -17.63 -7.83 6.54
CA TYR A 112 -16.77 -6.85 7.20
C TYR A 112 -16.93 -6.94 8.71
N GLY A 113 -15.81 -7.04 9.42
CA GLY A 113 -15.79 -7.26 10.88
C GLY A 113 -14.64 -6.54 11.55
N HIS A 114 -14.63 -6.58 12.88
CA HIS A 114 -13.54 -6.02 13.68
C HIS A 114 -12.32 -6.94 13.66
N LEU A 115 -11.14 -6.32 13.55
CA LEU A 115 -9.85 -7.00 13.74
C LEU A 115 -9.08 -6.34 14.89
N ALA A 116 -8.28 -7.13 15.59
CA ALA A 116 -7.34 -6.61 16.57
C ALA A 116 -6.28 -5.74 15.87
N PRO A 117 -5.78 -4.66 16.52
CA PRO A 117 -4.70 -3.85 15.97
C PRO A 117 -3.43 -4.65 15.70
N ALA A 118 -2.86 -4.48 14.50
CA ALA A 118 -1.57 -5.07 14.12
C ALA A 118 -0.39 -4.26 14.67
N ARG A 119 0.77 -4.90 14.89
CA ARG A 119 1.96 -4.23 15.41
C ARG A 119 2.61 -3.23 14.43
N TYR A 120 2.48 -3.44 13.12
CA TYR A 120 3.26 -2.73 12.09
C TYR A 120 3.24 -1.20 12.23
N ALA A 121 2.06 -0.60 12.08
CA ALA A 121 1.94 0.85 12.08
C ALA A 121 2.15 1.46 13.47
N ALA A 122 2.02 0.68 14.55
CA ALA A 122 2.34 1.09 15.90
C ALA A 122 3.85 1.06 16.17
N GLY A 123 4.55 0.04 15.66
CA GLY A 123 6.00 -0.11 15.74
C GLY A 123 6.73 1.04 15.06
N LEU A 124 6.31 1.42 13.85
CA LEU A 124 6.83 2.61 13.17
C LEU A 124 6.58 3.89 13.98
N ARG A 125 5.36 4.05 14.53
CA ARG A 125 5.00 5.24 15.30
C ARG A 125 5.74 5.38 16.64
N ALA A 126 6.33 4.30 17.17
CA ALA A 126 7.09 4.34 18.41
C ALA A 126 8.35 5.21 18.32
N ALA A 127 8.93 5.35 17.11
CA ALA A 127 10.13 6.16 16.87
C ALA A 127 9.85 7.59 16.41
N VAL A 128 8.58 8.04 16.44
CA VAL A 128 8.18 9.39 16.03
C VAL A 128 8.64 10.42 17.07
N ARG A 129 9.32 11.47 16.60
CA ARG A 129 9.71 12.61 17.44
C ARG A 129 8.48 13.31 18.03
N SER A 130 8.61 13.83 19.25
CA SER A 130 7.52 14.50 19.96
C SER A 130 7.36 15.98 19.57
N THR A 131 8.42 16.63 19.07
CA THR A 131 8.46 18.06 18.77
C THR A 131 8.32 18.35 17.28
N GLU A 132 7.64 19.45 16.95
CA GLU A 132 7.54 19.96 15.56
C GLU A 132 8.85 20.69 15.15
N PRO A 133 9.19 20.74 13.85
CA PRO A 133 8.52 20.07 12.72
C PRO A 133 8.88 18.58 12.60
N GLY A 134 9.78 18.07 13.46
CA GLY A 134 10.28 16.69 13.36
C GLY A 134 9.19 15.63 13.46
N ARG A 135 8.15 15.88 14.26
CA ARG A 135 6.97 15.01 14.34
C ARG A 135 6.24 14.91 13.01
N LEU A 136 5.92 16.04 12.37
CA LEU A 136 5.28 16.04 11.04
C LEU A 136 6.13 15.29 10.02
N VAL A 137 7.43 15.59 9.95
CA VAL A 137 8.36 14.92 9.03
C VAL A 137 8.31 13.40 9.23
N ASP A 138 8.39 12.94 10.48
CA ASP A 138 8.35 11.50 10.78
C ASP A 138 7.02 10.85 10.40
N LEU A 139 5.88 11.50 10.65
CA LEU A 139 4.57 10.98 10.26
C LEU A 139 4.42 10.86 8.75
N LEU A 140 4.95 11.82 7.98
CA LEU A 140 4.92 11.80 6.53
C LEU A 140 5.87 10.74 5.95
N VAL A 141 7.08 10.58 6.51
CA VAL A 141 8.00 9.49 6.13
C VAL A 141 7.37 8.12 6.40
N ILE A 142 6.72 7.94 7.56
CA ILE A 142 5.98 6.71 7.86
C ILE A 142 4.86 6.47 6.84
N GLY A 143 4.11 7.53 6.46
CA GLY A 143 3.11 7.45 5.40
C GLY A 143 3.72 6.91 4.11
N ALA A 144 4.79 7.52 3.62
CA ALA A 144 5.50 7.08 2.42
C ALA A 144 5.90 5.60 2.48
N ILE A 145 6.44 5.14 3.62
CA ILE A 145 6.85 3.75 3.80
C ILE A 145 5.67 2.78 3.78
N ILE A 146 4.54 3.15 4.40
CA ILE A 146 3.33 2.32 4.40
C ILE A 146 2.80 2.16 2.97
N GLU A 147 2.66 3.25 2.21
CA GLU A 147 2.16 3.19 0.83
C GLU A 147 3.13 2.41 -0.09
N ALA A 148 4.44 2.60 0.08
CA ALA A 148 5.45 1.85 -0.66
C ALA A 148 5.34 0.34 -0.39
N ARG A 149 5.21 -0.07 0.89
CA ARG A 149 5.04 -1.49 1.24
C ARG A 149 3.71 -2.04 0.75
N SER A 150 2.62 -1.27 0.81
CA SER A 150 1.33 -1.67 0.27
C SER A 150 1.44 -1.97 -1.23
N CYS A 151 2.03 -1.05 -1.99
CA CYS A 151 2.29 -1.24 -3.42
C CYS A 151 3.12 -2.49 -3.72
N GLU A 152 4.21 -2.71 -2.97
CA GLU A 152 5.07 -3.89 -3.18
C GLU A 152 4.34 -5.19 -2.86
N ARG A 153 3.50 -5.22 -1.80
CA ARG A 153 2.69 -6.40 -1.46
C ARG A 153 1.60 -6.69 -2.47
N PHE A 154 0.91 -5.68 -2.99
CA PHE A 154 -0.06 -5.86 -4.07
C PHE A 154 0.61 -6.47 -5.30
N ALA A 155 1.76 -5.93 -5.72
CA ALA A 155 2.51 -6.43 -6.87
C ALA A 155 3.03 -7.87 -6.65
N ALA A 156 3.57 -8.15 -5.46
CA ALA A 156 4.10 -9.47 -5.12
C ALA A 156 3.01 -10.55 -5.04
N LEU A 157 1.81 -10.20 -4.56
CA LEU A 157 0.72 -11.14 -4.36
C LEU A 157 -0.12 -11.37 -5.62
N ALA A 158 -0.32 -10.35 -6.46
CA ALA A 158 -1.22 -10.38 -7.61
C ALA A 158 -1.02 -11.58 -8.57
N PRO A 159 0.21 -12.08 -8.86
CA PRO A 159 0.42 -13.23 -9.73
C PRO A 159 -0.17 -14.55 -9.22
N TYR A 160 -0.49 -14.63 -7.91
CA TYR A 160 -0.96 -15.84 -7.26
C TYR A 160 -2.47 -15.84 -6.99
N LEU A 161 -3.17 -14.76 -7.34
CA LEU A 161 -4.60 -14.57 -7.08
C LEU A 161 -5.45 -14.97 -8.27
N ASP A 162 -6.75 -15.15 -8.04
CA ASP A 162 -7.71 -15.25 -9.12
C ASP A 162 -7.75 -13.97 -9.97
N THR A 163 -8.24 -14.08 -11.20
CA THR A 163 -8.20 -12.99 -12.20
C THR A 163 -8.84 -11.69 -11.69
N GLU A 164 -9.96 -11.77 -10.96
CA GLU A 164 -10.66 -10.57 -10.48
C GLU A 164 -9.80 -9.84 -9.43
N LEU A 165 -9.32 -10.56 -8.43
CA LEU A 165 -8.54 -9.97 -7.35
C LEU A 165 -7.14 -9.53 -7.82
N SER A 166 -6.52 -10.29 -8.73
CA SER A 166 -5.26 -9.92 -9.39
C SER A 166 -5.40 -8.60 -10.15
N ASN A 167 -6.45 -8.45 -10.96
CA ASN A 167 -6.72 -7.21 -11.69
C ASN A 167 -6.98 -6.03 -10.76
N PHE A 168 -7.73 -6.27 -9.67
CA PHE A 168 -7.98 -5.24 -8.66
C PHE A 168 -6.68 -4.74 -8.01
N TYR A 169 -5.82 -5.64 -7.50
CA TYR A 169 -4.55 -5.26 -6.87
C TYR A 169 -3.57 -4.59 -7.84
N ASN A 170 -3.49 -5.06 -9.08
CA ASN A 170 -2.71 -4.37 -10.12
C ASN A 170 -3.24 -2.96 -10.40
N GLY A 171 -4.56 -2.76 -10.35
CA GLY A 171 -5.21 -1.46 -10.51
C GLY A 171 -4.87 -0.44 -9.42
N LEU A 172 -4.51 -0.90 -8.21
CA LEU A 172 -4.12 -0.03 -7.09
C LEU A 172 -2.68 0.49 -7.21
N LEU A 173 -1.77 -0.24 -7.86
CA LEU A 173 -0.33 0.07 -7.86
C LEU A 173 0.00 1.51 -8.23
N LYS A 174 -0.74 2.08 -9.20
CA LYS A 174 -0.50 3.45 -9.67
C LYS A 174 -0.91 4.52 -8.64
N SER A 175 -1.95 4.29 -7.86
CA SER A 175 -2.33 5.20 -6.76
C SER A 175 -1.34 5.09 -5.61
N GLU A 176 -1.02 3.87 -5.16
CA GLU A 176 -0.08 3.64 -4.06
C GLU A 176 1.29 4.27 -4.33
N ALA A 177 1.85 4.05 -5.52
CA ALA A 177 3.13 4.63 -5.91
C ALA A 177 3.10 6.17 -5.95
N ARG A 178 1.95 6.77 -6.27
CA ARG A 178 1.78 8.22 -6.22
C ARG A 178 1.66 8.71 -4.78
N HIS A 179 0.90 8.02 -3.92
CA HIS A 179 0.74 8.39 -2.52
C HIS A 179 2.07 8.32 -1.78
N TYR A 180 2.86 7.27 -2.01
CA TYR A 180 4.26 7.16 -1.55
C TYR A 180 5.06 8.43 -1.88
N ARG A 181 5.08 8.83 -3.15
CA ARG A 181 5.84 10.01 -3.61
C ARG A 181 5.30 11.32 -3.02
N ASP A 182 3.97 11.44 -2.92
CA ASP A 182 3.34 12.63 -2.35
C ASP A 182 3.67 12.79 -0.86
N TYR A 183 3.70 11.69 -0.09
CA TYR A 183 4.13 11.71 1.30
C TYR A 183 5.60 12.09 1.45
N LEU A 184 6.49 11.51 0.62
CA LEU A 184 7.92 11.82 0.69
C LEU A 184 8.21 13.28 0.35
N ALA A 185 7.58 13.81 -0.70
CA ALA A 185 7.70 15.22 -1.08
C ALA A 185 7.19 16.17 0.02
N LEU A 186 6.07 15.83 0.67
CA LEU A 186 5.59 16.60 1.83
C LEU A 186 6.56 16.53 3.01
N ALA A 187 7.21 15.40 3.23
CA ALA A 187 8.20 15.25 4.30
C ALA A 187 9.42 16.15 4.07
N GLU A 188 9.94 16.17 2.84
CA GLU A 188 11.05 17.05 2.45
C GLU A 188 10.68 18.54 2.59
N GLN A 189 9.47 18.91 2.15
CA GLN A 189 8.96 20.26 2.33
C GLN A 189 8.86 20.65 3.80
N ALA A 190 8.34 19.76 4.66
CA ALA A 190 8.22 20.00 6.09
C ALA A 190 9.59 20.07 6.80
N ASN A 191 10.59 19.36 6.29
CA ASN A 191 11.95 19.38 6.83
C ASN A 191 12.77 20.58 6.32
N GLY A 192 12.35 21.21 5.21
CA GLY A 192 13.12 22.25 4.52
C GLY A 192 14.31 21.70 3.74
N GLY A 193 14.27 20.42 3.36
CA GLY A 193 15.37 19.73 2.72
C GLY A 193 15.25 18.20 2.78
N PRO A 194 16.31 17.49 2.40
CA PRO A 194 16.33 16.03 2.30
C PRO A 194 16.01 15.32 3.63
N VAL A 195 15.40 14.13 3.57
CA VAL A 195 14.91 13.37 4.74
C VAL A 195 15.51 11.97 4.87
N GLU A 196 16.59 11.66 4.15
CA GLU A 196 17.21 10.34 4.05
C GLU A 196 17.59 9.77 5.41
N ASP A 197 18.11 10.60 6.32
CA ASP A 197 18.46 10.17 7.68
C ASP A 197 17.24 9.64 8.44
N ARG A 198 16.06 10.25 8.23
CA ARG A 198 14.81 9.80 8.86
C ARG A 198 14.24 8.59 8.15
N VAL A 199 14.28 8.58 6.82
CA VAL A 199 13.91 7.41 6.01
C VAL A 199 14.71 6.19 6.46
N ALA A 200 16.03 6.30 6.58
CA ALA A 200 16.90 5.20 7.00
C ALA A 200 16.53 4.63 8.37
N VAL A 201 16.19 5.49 9.35
CA VAL A 201 15.73 5.04 10.68
C VAL A 201 14.44 4.22 10.58
N PHE A 202 13.46 4.71 9.82
CA PHE A 202 12.17 4.02 9.73
C PHE A 202 12.23 2.78 8.83
N LEU A 203 13.05 2.75 7.77
CA LEU A 203 13.26 1.56 6.96
C LEU A 203 13.92 0.44 7.77
N ALA A 204 14.86 0.74 8.66
CA ALA A 204 15.45 -0.28 9.54
C ALA A 204 14.39 -0.93 10.46
N ILE A 205 13.49 -0.12 11.03
CA ILE A 205 12.35 -0.62 11.83
C ILE A 205 11.38 -1.41 10.96
N GLU A 206 11.08 -0.90 9.76
CA GLU A 206 10.16 -1.52 8.83
C GLU A 206 10.63 -2.91 8.38
N GLN A 207 11.92 -3.03 8.06
CA GLN A 207 12.52 -4.31 7.71
C GLN A 207 12.31 -5.36 8.80
N GLU A 208 12.58 -5.00 10.05
CA GLU A 208 12.36 -5.88 11.19
C GLU A 208 10.88 -6.28 11.32
N LEU A 209 9.95 -5.34 11.14
CA LEU A 209 8.52 -5.61 11.22
C LEU A 209 8.04 -6.54 10.08
N ILE A 210 8.63 -6.44 8.88
CA ILE A 210 8.26 -7.26 7.72
C ILE A 210 8.90 -8.64 7.76
N GLU A 211 10.13 -8.77 8.25
CA GLU A 211 10.87 -10.03 8.23
C GLU A 211 10.63 -10.88 9.49
N GLN A 212 10.41 -10.26 10.65
CA GLN A 212 10.22 -11.00 11.89
C GLN A 212 8.85 -11.70 11.93
N PRO A 213 8.78 -12.90 12.53
CA PRO A 213 7.52 -13.62 12.64
C PRO A 213 6.44 -12.86 13.44
N ASP A 214 5.20 -13.00 13.02
CA ASP A 214 4.01 -12.52 13.71
C ASP A 214 3.14 -13.68 14.22
N SER A 215 2.30 -13.38 15.22
CA SER A 215 1.30 -14.33 15.75
C SER A 215 -0.03 -14.28 15.00
N GLU A 216 -0.26 -13.23 14.21
CA GLU A 216 -1.52 -12.99 13.53
C GLU A 216 -1.31 -12.38 12.15
N PHE A 217 -2.08 -12.88 11.19
CA PHE A 217 -1.96 -12.45 9.79
C PHE A 217 -2.70 -11.13 9.57
N ARG A 218 -2.01 -10.19 8.94
CA ARG A 218 -2.46 -8.85 8.53
C ARG A 218 -1.80 -8.45 7.23
N PHE A 219 -2.41 -7.49 6.53
CA PHE A 219 -1.90 -6.96 5.28
C PHE A 219 -0.47 -6.42 5.40
N HIS A 220 -0.08 -5.88 6.56
CA HIS A 220 1.30 -5.44 6.87
C HIS A 220 2.02 -6.27 7.95
N SER A 221 1.56 -7.49 8.26
CA SER A 221 2.25 -8.40 9.20
C SER A 221 3.53 -8.99 8.61
N GLY A 222 4.46 -9.45 9.46
CA GLY A 222 5.49 -10.41 9.05
C GLY A 222 4.93 -11.83 8.83
N PRO A 223 5.77 -12.81 8.49
CA PRO A 223 5.33 -14.20 8.31
C PRO A 223 4.76 -14.80 9.60
N LEU A 224 3.78 -15.69 9.52
CA LEU A 224 3.28 -16.36 10.72
C LEU A 224 4.32 -17.30 11.35
N THR A 225 4.34 -17.32 12.68
CA THR A 225 5.21 -18.21 13.50
C THR A 225 4.96 -19.72 13.32
N GLN A 226 3.83 -20.13 12.74
CA GLN A 226 3.54 -21.53 12.40
C GLN A 226 2.93 -21.65 11.00
N PRO A 227 3.18 -22.76 10.28
CA PRO A 227 2.50 -23.03 9.02
C PRO A 227 0.99 -23.09 9.26
N VAL A 228 0.20 -22.50 8.36
CA VAL A 228 -1.26 -22.65 8.38
C VAL A 228 -1.57 -24.14 8.32
N ALA A 229 -2.30 -24.66 9.31
CA ALA A 229 -2.72 -26.06 9.30
C ALA A 229 -3.46 -26.36 7.99
N ASP A 230 -2.96 -27.34 7.25
CA ASP A 230 -3.52 -27.76 5.97
C ASP A 230 -4.98 -28.21 6.19
N LYS A 231 -5.93 -27.41 5.72
CA LYS A 231 -7.37 -27.71 5.79
C LYS A 231 -7.77 -28.88 4.86
N HIS A 232 -6.81 -29.45 4.12
CA HIS A 232 -7.01 -30.58 3.21
C HIS A 232 -6.22 -31.83 3.59
N ALA A 233 -5.58 -31.85 4.78
CA ALA A 233 -4.98 -33.08 5.30
C ALA A 233 -6.08 -34.10 5.64
N VAL A 234 -6.29 -35.05 4.73
CA VAL A 234 -7.13 -36.23 4.98
C VAL A 234 -6.47 -37.03 6.13
N PRO A 235 -7.20 -37.36 7.21
CA PRO A 235 -6.65 -38.19 8.27
C PRO A 235 -6.28 -39.57 7.71
N ILE A 236 -5.07 -40.02 8.04
CA ILE A 236 -4.58 -41.38 7.76
C ILE A 236 -5.28 -42.37 8.69
#